data_AF-A0A7V2PKK6-F1
#
_entry.id   AF-A0A7V2PKK6-F1
#
_cell.length_a   1.000
_cell.length_b   1.000
_cell.length_c   1.000
_cell.angle_alpha   90.00
_cell.angle_beta   90.00
_cell.angle_gamma   90.00
#
_symmetry.space_group_name_H-M   'P 1'
#
loop_
_entity.id
_entity.type
_entity.pdbx_description
1 polymer ?
#
loop_
_entity_poly.entity_id
_entity_poly.type
_entity_poly.pdbx_seq_one_letter_code
_entity_poly.pdbx_strand_id
1 'polypeptide(L)'
;MKISRPRIPKGLVIAIVVCFILGLIAIPVVNNAFTEEQLAKNVLMAAIPFVLIFVSILLTYIMVIVIVATMLNNNISASVHGKIEKVIIAGILLGIFGMFQSWFFKAYTVGFIVLLFSTLSYILWSHVMPRVVQQREELDADFASSQAV
;
A
#
# COMPACT_ATOMS: atom_id res chain seq x y z
N MET A 1 -5.28 -9.68 -24.78
CA MET A 1 -4.96 -9.08 -23.47
C MET A 1 -3.51 -8.63 -23.51
N LYS A 2 -3.23 -7.33 -23.66
CA LYS A 2 -1.84 -6.81 -23.71
C LYS A 2 -1.43 -6.42 -22.29
N ILE A 3 -0.63 -7.25 -21.65
CA ILE A 3 -0.03 -6.93 -20.35
C ILE A 3 1.12 -5.96 -20.62
N SER A 4 0.98 -4.71 -20.16
CA SER A 4 2.07 -3.73 -20.20
C SER A 4 3.21 -4.19 -19.29
N ARG A 5 4.46 -4.08 -19.76
CA ARG A 5 5.62 -4.45 -18.94
C ARG A 5 5.70 -3.51 -17.74
N PRO A 6 5.75 -4.04 -16.50
CA PRO A 6 5.83 -3.19 -15.31
C PRO A 6 7.14 -2.39 -15.35
N ARG A 7 7.03 -1.06 -15.26
CA ARG A 7 8.20 -0.18 -15.12
C ARG A 7 8.60 -0.16 -13.66
N ILE A 8 9.37 -1.15 -13.23
CA ILE A 8 9.88 -1.19 -11.85
C ILE A 8 11.03 -0.18 -11.74
N PRO A 9 10.92 0.86 -10.90
CA PRO A 9 12.00 1.81 -10.67
C PRO A 9 13.14 1.10 -9.92
N LYS A 10 14.28 0.92 -10.58
CA LYS A 10 15.46 0.24 -10.01
C LYS A 10 15.93 0.87 -8.69
N GLY A 11 15.82 2.20 -8.57
CA GLY A 11 16.16 2.93 -7.34
C GLY A 11 15.31 2.55 -6.14
N LEU A 12 14.02 2.24 -6.35
CA LEU A 12 13.12 1.81 -5.27
C LEU A 12 13.53 0.43 -4.73
N VAL A 13 13.87 -0.51 -5.62
CA VAL A 13 14.32 -1.85 -5.23
C VAL A 13 15.62 -1.76 -4.42
N ILE A 14 16.56 -0.92 -4.85
CA ILE A 14 17.80 -0.68 -4.11
C ILE A 14 17.50 -0.10 -2.73
N ALA A 15 16.63 0.92 -2.65
CA ALA A 15 16.25 1.54 -1.37
C ALA A 15 15.60 0.52 -0.41
N ILE A 16 14.69 -0.33 -0.90
CA ILE A 16 14.07 -1.42 -0.11
C ILE A 16 15.15 -2.32 0.47
N VAL A 17 16.03 -2.85 -0.38
CA VAL A 17 17.08 -3.80 0.04
C VAL A 17 18.04 -3.16 1.03
N VAL A 18 18.49 -1.93 0.76
CA VAL A 18 19.42 -1.21 1.64
C VAL A 18 18.77 -0.92 3.00
N CYS A 19 17.54 -0.38 3.04
CA CYS A 19 16.84 -0.14 4.30
C CYS A 19 16.61 -1.42 5.10
N PHE A 20 16.28 -2.53 4.42
CA PHE A 20 16.09 -3.83 5.08
C PHE A 20 17.38 -4.33 5.72
N ILE A 21 18.48 -4.34 4.95
CA ILE A 21 19.79 -4.78 5.43
C ILE A 21 20.27 -3.90 6.58
N LEU A 22 20.16 -2.58 6.47
CA LEU A 22 20.51 -1.66 7.55
C LEU A 22 19.64 -1.89 8.78
N GLY A 23 18.35 -2.16 8.62
CA GLY A 23 17.44 -2.50 9.72
C GLY A 23 17.86 -3.78 10.44
N LEU A 24 18.21 -4.83 9.69
CA LEU A 24 18.71 -6.08 10.27
C LEU A 24 20.04 -5.93 10.98
N ILE A 25 20.97 -5.13 10.44
CA ILE A 25 22.27 -4.83 11.07
C ILE A 25 22.09 -3.94 12.30
N ALA A 26 21.11 -3.03 12.29
CA ALA A 26 20.85 -2.14 13.42
C ALA A 26 20.42 -2.90 14.69
N ILE A 27 19.76 -4.06 14.56
CA ILE A 27 19.34 -4.87 15.72
C ILE A 27 20.54 -5.28 16.61
N PRO A 28 21.53 -6.03 16.12
CA PRO A 28 22.69 -6.40 16.94
C PRO A 28 23.54 -5.19 17.33
N VAL A 29 23.62 -4.16 16.48
CA VAL A 29 24.39 -2.93 16.80
C VAL A 29 23.78 -2.21 17.99
N VAL A 30 22.47 -1.99 18.01
CA VAL A 30 21.77 -1.31 19.12
C VAL A 30 21.85 -2.15 20.40
N ASN A 31 21.65 -3.47 20.30
CA ASN A 31 21.69 -4.36 21.46
C ASN A 31 23.09 -4.49 22.09
N ASN A 32 24.16 -4.36 21.29
CA ASN A 32 25.53 -4.44 21.78
C ASN A 32 26.10 -3.08 22.22
N ALA A 33 25.58 -1.97 21.70
CA ALA A 33 26.10 -0.62 21.98
C ALA A 33 25.44 0.05 23.20
N PHE A 34 24.26 -0.39 23.62
CA PHE A 34 23.49 0.27 24.69
C PHE A 34 23.00 -0.76 25.73
N THR A 35 22.98 -0.35 27.00
CA THR A 35 22.38 -1.16 28.07
C THR A 35 20.86 -1.08 28.06
N GLU A 36 20.17 -2.07 28.64
CA GLU A 36 18.70 -2.10 28.68
C GLU A 36 18.09 -0.87 29.36
N GLU A 37 18.74 -0.34 30.41
CA GLU A 37 18.32 0.90 31.09
C GLU A 37 18.43 2.13 30.18
N GLN A 38 19.44 2.20 29.31
CA GLN A 38 19.62 3.29 28.35
C GLN A 38 18.60 3.24 27.22
N LEU A 39 18.20 2.04 26.78
CA LEU A 39 17.17 1.85 25.76
C LEU A 39 15.78 2.18 26.28
N ALA A 40 15.47 1.81 27.53
CA ALA A 40 14.21 2.18 28.18
C ALA A 40 14.08 3.70 28.37
N LYS A 41 15.18 4.37 28.70
CA LYS A 41 15.20 5.84 28.88
C LYS A 41 15.17 6.59 27.55
N ASN A 42 15.67 5.99 26.46
CA ASN A 42 15.75 6.60 25.14
C ASN A 42 15.03 5.75 24.10
N VAL A 43 13.70 5.85 24.09
CA VAL A 43 12.80 5.11 23.17
C VAL A 43 13.21 5.28 21.70
N LEU A 44 13.75 6.45 21.32
CA LEU A 44 14.21 6.70 19.94
C LEU A 44 15.32 5.74 19.51
N MET A 45 16.24 5.36 20.40
CA MET A 45 17.34 4.44 20.06
C MET A 45 16.83 3.02 19.84
N ALA A 46 15.88 2.57 20.69
CA ALA A 46 15.20 1.29 20.52
C ALA A 46 14.36 1.24 19.24
N ALA A 47 13.83 2.38 18.78
CA ALA A 47 12.98 2.47 17.60
C ALA A 47 13.75 2.39 16.27
N ILE A 48 15.06 2.68 16.23
CA ILE A 48 15.86 2.70 14.99
C ILE A 48 15.70 1.43 14.13
N PRO A 49 16.00 0.22 14.65
CA PRO A 49 15.86 -1.00 13.85
C PRO A 49 14.42 -1.25 13.41
N PHE A 50 13.45 -0.96 14.29
CA PHE A 50 12.03 -1.09 13.97
C PHE A 50 11.61 -0.18 12.82
N VAL A 51 11.98 1.11 12.86
CA VAL A 51 11.63 2.09 11.82
C VAL A 51 12.27 1.71 10.49
N LEU A 52 13.54 1.27 10.48
CA LEU A 52 14.22 0.87 9.24
C LEU A 52 13.53 -0.33 8.56
N ILE A 53 13.17 -1.35 9.33
CA ILE A 53 12.44 -2.52 8.82
C ILE A 53 11.05 -2.12 8.36
N PHE A 54 10.34 -1.31 9.15
CA PHE A 54 9.00 -0.84 8.82
C PHE A 54 8.98 -0.03 7.52
N VAL A 55 9.93 0.90 7.33
CA VAL A 55 10.09 1.66 6.10
C VAL A 55 10.35 0.74 4.91
N SER A 56 11.18 -0.30 5.07
CA SER A 56 11.40 -1.29 4.02
C SER A 56 10.12 -2.03 3.62
N ILE A 57 9.29 -2.42 4.60
CA ILE A 57 7.99 -3.06 4.35
C ILE A 57 7.06 -2.09 3.61
N LEU A 58 6.99 -0.82 4.03
CA LEU A 58 6.19 0.20 3.36
C LEU A 58 6.62 0.43 1.91
N LEU A 59 7.93 0.56 1.66
CA LEU A 59 8.46 0.71 0.30
C LEU A 59 8.17 -0.52 -0.57
N THR A 60 8.23 -1.72 0.01
CA THR A 60 7.84 -2.96 -0.67
C THR A 60 6.36 -2.92 -1.06
N TYR A 61 5.50 -2.48 -0.14
CA TYR A 61 4.07 -2.36 -0.40
C TYR A 61 3.78 -1.33 -1.51
N ILE A 62 4.44 -0.17 -1.50
CA ILE A 62 4.35 0.82 -2.60
C ILE A 62 4.80 0.21 -3.93
N MET A 63 5.87 -0.60 -3.93
CA MET A 63 6.30 -1.32 -5.13
C MET A 63 5.21 -2.23 -5.68
N VAL A 64 4.53 -2.98 -4.80
CA VAL A 64 3.40 -3.83 -5.18
C VAL A 64 2.28 -2.99 -5.80
N ILE A 65 1.95 -1.84 -5.21
CA ILE A 65 0.96 -0.91 -5.78
C ILE A 65 1.35 -0.49 -7.20
N VAL A 66 2.59 -0.06 -7.41
CA VAL A 66 3.07 0.37 -8.74
C VAL A 66 3.02 -0.78 -9.74
N ILE A 67 3.42 -1.99 -9.35
CA ILE A 67 3.37 -3.16 -10.23
C ILE A 67 1.92 -3.47 -10.61
N VAL A 68 1.02 -3.55 -9.63
CA VAL A 68 -0.41 -3.85 -9.88
C VAL A 68 -1.04 -2.76 -10.74
N ALA A 69 -0.83 -1.50 -10.40
CA ALA A 69 -1.31 -0.36 -11.19
C ALA A 69 -0.81 -0.45 -12.63
N THR A 70 0.50 -0.62 -12.87
CA THR A 70 1.05 -0.69 -14.23
C THR A 70 0.58 -1.91 -15.03
N MET A 71 0.31 -3.04 -14.37
CA MET A 71 -0.17 -4.26 -15.02
C MET A 71 -1.67 -4.22 -15.36
N LEU A 72 -2.49 -3.61 -14.50
CA LEU A 72 -3.95 -3.56 -14.66
C LEU A 72 -4.45 -2.28 -15.33
N ASN A 73 -3.61 -1.23 -15.41
CA ASN A 73 -3.97 0.03 -16.04
C ASN A 73 -4.40 -0.19 -17.49
N ASN A 74 -5.50 0.47 -17.87
CA ASN A 74 -6.12 0.41 -19.20
C ASN A 74 -6.69 -0.96 -19.63
N ASN A 75 -6.63 -1.98 -18.77
CA ASN A 75 -7.13 -3.32 -19.07
C ASN A 75 -8.45 -3.67 -18.37
N ILE A 76 -8.92 -2.84 -17.44
CA ILE A 76 -10.14 -3.08 -16.65
C ILE A 76 -11.28 -2.16 -17.11
N SER A 77 -12.45 -2.76 -17.35
CA SER A 77 -13.68 -2.02 -17.64
C SER A 77 -14.21 -1.32 -16.38
N ALA A 78 -14.78 -0.12 -16.54
CA ALA A 78 -15.29 0.68 -15.41
C ALA A 78 -16.31 -0.08 -14.53
N SER A 79 -17.10 -0.98 -15.13
CA SER A 79 -18.05 -1.82 -14.40
C SER A 79 -17.36 -2.82 -13.46
N VAL A 80 -16.28 -3.48 -13.91
CA VAL A 80 -15.52 -4.42 -13.08
C VAL A 80 -14.80 -3.68 -11.95
N HIS A 81 -14.20 -2.52 -12.27
CA HIS A 81 -13.57 -1.66 -11.27
C HIS A 81 -14.53 -1.31 -10.14
N GLY A 82 -15.70 -0.77 -10.47
CA GLY A 82 -16.69 -0.35 -9.47
C GLY A 82 -17.30 -1.51 -8.68
N LYS A 83 -17.43 -2.71 -9.27
CA LYS A 83 -17.90 -3.90 -8.53
C LYS A 83 -16.88 -4.34 -7.47
N ILE A 84 -15.60 -4.43 -7.83
CA ILE A 84 -14.53 -4.83 -6.91
C ILE A 84 -14.39 -3.80 -5.79
N GLU A 85 -14.41 -2.51 -6.13
CA GLU A 85 -14.36 -1.42 -5.16
C GLU A 85 -15.49 -1.51 -4.13
N LYS A 86 -16.74 -1.75 -4.57
CA LYS A 86 -17.89 -1.94 -3.67
C LYS A 86 -17.73 -3.15 -2.75
N VAL A 87 -17.20 -4.26 -3.25
CA VAL A 87 -16.93 -5.46 -2.43
C VAL A 87 -15.87 -5.15 -1.37
N ILE A 88 -14.82 -4.43 -1.73
CA ILE A 88 -13.78 -3.99 -0.78
C ILE A 88 -14.38 -3.07 0.28
N ILE A 89 -15.15 -2.06 -0.11
CA ILE A 89 -15.83 -1.14 0.82
C ILE A 89 -16.77 -1.91 1.76
N ALA A 90 -17.55 -2.87 1.25
CA ALA A 90 -18.40 -3.71 2.08
C ALA A 90 -17.57 -4.52 3.11
N GLY A 91 -16.39 -5.01 2.72
CA GLY A 91 -15.43 -5.64 3.63
C GLY A 91 -14.93 -4.70 4.73
N ILE A 92 -14.61 -3.44 4.40
CA ILE A 92 -14.23 -2.42 5.38
C ILE A 92 -15.38 -2.21 6.38
N LEU A 93 -16.61 -2.01 5.90
CA LEU A 93 -17.78 -1.81 6.75
C LEU A 93 -18.05 -3.02 7.66
N LEU A 94 -17.88 -4.23 7.14
CA LEU A 94 -18.01 -5.46 7.91
C LEU A 94 -16.92 -5.57 8.99
N GLY A 95 -15.69 -5.21 8.66
CA GLY A 95 -14.58 -5.17 9.62
C GLY A 95 -14.82 -4.17 10.75
N ILE A 96 -15.27 -2.95 10.40
CA ILE A 96 -15.69 -1.92 11.37
C ILE A 96 -16.78 -2.49 12.27
N PHE A 97 -17.86 -3.02 11.68
CA PHE A 97 -18.97 -3.58 12.44
C PHE A 97 -18.53 -4.68 13.41
N GLY A 98 -17.61 -5.56 12.99
CA GLY A 98 -17.02 -6.60 13.84
C GLY A 98 -16.18 -6.05 15.00
N MET A 99 -15.41 -4.99 14.76
CA MET A 99 -14.61 -4.32 15.81
C MET A 99 -15.48 -3.62 16.87
N PHE A 100 -16.63 -3.07 16.46
CA PHE A 100 -17.54 -2.35 17.37
C PHE A 100 -18.51 -3.25 18.14
N GLN A 101 -18.35 -4.58 18.10
CA GLN A 101 -19.11 -5.50 18.95
C GLN A 101 -18.52 -5.55 20.37
N SER A 102 -19.11 -4.82 21.31
CA SER A 102 -18.63 -4.72 22.71
C SER A 102 -18.69 -6.03 23.50
N TRP A 103 -19.44 -7.03 23.02
CA TRP A 103 -19.70 -8.29 23.72
C TRP A 103 -18.90 -9.50 23.20
N PHE A 104 -18.31 -9.43 21.99
CA PHE A 104 -17.62 -10.56 21.36
C PHE A 104 -16.15 -10.23 21.10
N PHE A 105 -15.27 -10.53 22.06
CA PHE A 105 -13.81 -10.28 21.95
C PHE A 105 -13.16 -10.97 20.72
N LYS A 106 -13.70 -12.11 20.28
CA LYS A 106 -13.26 -12.78 19.04
C LYS A 106 -13.65 -12.00 17.78
N ALA A 107 -14.83 -11.37 17.78
CA ALA A 107 -15.29 -10.54 16.66
C ALA A 107 -14.41 -9.30 16.47
N TYR A 108 -13.84 -8.76 17.55
CA TYR A 108 -12.85 -7.69 17.46
C TYR A 108 -11.59 -8.09 16.68
N THR A 109 -11.01 -9.26 17.00
CA THR A 109 -9.78 -9.73 16.33
C THR A 109 -10.05 -10.04 14.86
N VAL A 110 -11.15 -10.74 14.56
CA VAL A 110 -11.54 -11.06 13.19
C VAL A 110 -11.88 -9.78 12.42
N GLY A 111 -12.65 -8.87 13.02
CA GLY A 111 -13.03 -7.59 12.44
C GLY A 111 -11.81 -6.73 12.10
N PHE A 112 -10.81 -6.70 12.99
CA PHE A 112 -9.54 -6.02 12.72
C PHE A 112 -8.80 -6.62 11.53
N ILE A 113 -8.69 -7.95 11.45
CA ILE A 113 -8.01 -8.61 10.32
C ILE A 113 -8.75 -8.33 9.01
N VAL A 114 -10.08 -8.45 9.00
CA VAL A 114 -10.91 -8.13 7.83
C VAL A 114 -10.70 -6.67 7.43
N LEU A 115 -10.77 -5.75 8.38
CA LEU A 115 -10.58 -4.32 8.14
C LEU A 115 -9.19 -4.02 7.58
N LEU A 116 -8.14 -4.63 8.14
CA LEU A 116 -6.76 -4.46 7.70
C LEU A 116 -6.61 -4.92 6.24
N PHE A 117 -7.04 -6.13 5.91
CA PHE A 117 -6.94 -6.65 4.54
C PHE A 117 -7.81 -5.87 3.57
N SER A 118 -9.03 -5.49 3.94
CA SER A 118 -9.90 -4.67 3.09
C SER A 118 -9.31 -3.28 2.87
N THR A 119 -8.70 -2.66 3.89
CA THR A 119 -8.08 -1.34 3.77
C THR A 119 -6.84 -1.40 2.88
N LEU A 120 -5.97 -2.39 3.06
CA LEU A 120 -4.82 -2.59 2.17
C LEU A 120 -5.30 -2.85 0.73
N SER A 121 -6.26 -3.75 0.55
CA SER A 121 -6.84 -4.02 -0.78
C SER A 121 -7.46 -2.76 -1.40
N TYR A 122 -8.10 -1.90 -0.61
CA TYR A 122 -8.65 -0.62 -1.07
C TYR A 122 -7.56 0.34 -1.53
N ILE A 123 -6.50 0.52 -0.73
CA ILE A 123 -5.35 1.35 -1.10
C ILE A 123 -4.72 0.84 -2.39
N LEU A 124 -4.55 -0.47 -2.53
CA LEU A 124 -4.03 -1.09 -3.73
C LEU A 124 -4.94 -0.82 -4.95
N TRP A 125 -6.24 -1.05 -4.78
CA TRP A 125 -7.23 -0.92 -5.84
C TRP A 125 -7.47 0.52 -6.28
N SER A 126 -7.45 1.48 -5.35
CA SER A 126 -7.67 2.89 -5.63
C SER A 126 -6.60 3.52 -6.54
N HIS A 127 -5.43 2.89 -6.65
CA HIS A 127 -4.36 3.30 -7.55
C HIS A 127 -4.50 2.71 -8.97
N VAL A 128 -5.48 1.84 -9.22
CA VAL A 128 -5.74 1.27 -10.54
C VAL A 128 -6.71 2.18 -11.29
N MET A 129 -6.25 2.86 -12.34
CA MET A 129 -7.13 3.74 -13.13
C MET A 129 -7.94 2.94 -14.17
N PRO A 130 -9.28 3.16 -14.26
CA PRO A 130 -10.11 2.52 -15.26
C PRO A 130 -9.99 3.20 -16.64
N ARG A 131 -10.09 2.41 -17.71
CA ARG A 131 -9.92 2.82 -19.12
C ARG A 131 -10.76 4.04 -19.57
N VAL A 132 -11.94 4.24 -18.98
CA VAL A 132 -12.87 5.31 -19.41
C VAL A 132 -12.36 6.71 -19.02
N VAL A 133 -11.60 6.84 -17.92
CA VAL A 133 -11.08 8.15 -17.48
C VAL A 133 -10.01 8.64 -18.45
N GLN A 134 -9.09 7.75 -18.84
CA GLN A 134 -8.01 8.08 -19.77
C GLN A 134 -8.53 8.45 -21.18
N GLN A 135 -9.54 7.71 -21.67
CA GLN A 135 -10.11 7.98 -22.99
C GLN A 135 -10.87 9.31 -23.05
N ARG A 136 -11.47 9.75 -21.92
CA ARG A 136 -12.15 11.04 -21.83
C ARG A 136 -11.16 12.20 -21.76
N GLU A 137 -10.06 12.07 -21.00
CA GLU A 137 -8.99 13.07 -20.97
C GLU A 137 -8.31 13.25 -22.34
N GLU A 138 -8.06 12.16 -23.06
CA GLU A 138 -7.50 12.23 -24.43
C GLU A 138 -8.45 12.95 -25.40
N LEU A 139 -9.76 12.66 -25.33
CA LEU A 139 -10.77 13.36 -26.13
C LEU A 139 -10.83 14.85 -25.79
N ASP A 140 -10.91 15.20 -24.51
CA ASP A 140 -11.00 16.59 -24.06
C ASP A 140 -9.73 17.39 -24.43
N ALA A 141 -8.55 16.77 -24.37
CA ALA A 141 -7.29 17.38 -24.83
C ALA A 141 -7.25 17.60 -26.34
N ASP A 142 -7.76 16.66 -27.13
CA ASP A 142 -7.84 16.77 -28.60
C ASP A 142 -8.81 17.90 -29.01
N PHE A 143 -10.00 17.96 -28.36
CA PHE A 143 -10.95 19.07 -28.55
C PHE A 143 -10.36 20.44 -28.18
N ALA A 144 -9.60 20.54 -27.09
CA ALA A 144 -8.96 21.78 -26.69
C ALA A 144 -7.88 22.22 -27.70
N SER A 145 -7.12 21.28 -28.26
CA SER A 145 -6.10 21.57 -29.28
C SER A 145 -6.71 22.02 -30.62
N SER A 146 -7.86 21.45 -31.00
CA SER A 146 -8.56 21.79 -32.24
C SER A 146 -9.25 23.16 -32.19
N GLN A 147 -9.51 23.74 -31.01
CA GLN A 147 -10.06 25.10 -30.86
C GLN A 147 -8.96 26.18 -30.76
N ALA A 148 -7.69 25.78 -30.60
CA ALA A 148 -6.55 26.68 -30.49
C ALA A 148 -5.87 26.98 -31.84
N VAL A 149 -6.38 26.44 -32.94
CA VAL A 149 -5.96 26.65 -34.34
C VAL A 149 -7.04 27.43 -35.08
#